data_AF-A0A7C3XZ86-F1
#
_entry.id   AF-A0A7C3XZ86-F1
#
_cell.length_a   1.000
_cell.length_b   1.000
_cell.length_c   1.000
_cell.angle_alpha   90.00
_cell.angle_beta   90.00
_cell.angle_gamma   90.00
#
_symmetry.space_group_name_H-M   'P 1'
#
loop_
_entity.id
_entity.type
_entity.pdbx_description
1 polymer ?
#
loop_
_entity_poly.entity_id
_entity_poly.type
_entity_poly.pdbx_seq_one_letter_code
_entity_poly.pdbx_strand_id
1 'polypeptide(L)'
;MNTTVSSLGIVAGLGLLPQIFVDEVKNTDFYIVGFKKYVSKKLIKQAKKYCLLNTWDLEEIINFFVQNDIKNILFLGYVPHKILLYKNIPMAEGTKMFFNKLLKNSAMEIFYALETEFAEQGISIEPIDKYLRQSFAEHGEINNLKL
;
A
#
# COMPACT_ATOMS: atom_id res chain seq x y z
N MET A 1 -17.66 -7.19 12.78
CA MET A 1 -18.03 -7.97 11.58
C MET A 1 -16.75 -8.21 10.80
N ASN A 2 -16.29 -9.48 10.71
CA ASN A 2 -15.12 -9.84 9.91
C ASN A 2 -15.54 -9.84 8.44
N THR A 3 -15.14 -8.81 7.69
CA THR A 3 -15.23 -8.83 6.24
C THR A 3 -14.18 -9.82 5.74
N THR A 4 -14.59 -11.01 5.34
CA THR A 4 -13.73 -11.97 4.64
C THR A 4 -13.47 -11.42 3.24
N VAL A 5 -12.42 -10.63 3.11
CA VAL A 5 -11.93 -10.17 1.81
C VAL A 5 -11.15 -11.33 1.18
N SER A 6 -11.63 -11.84 0.05
CA SER A 6 -11.00 -12.97 -0.65
C SER A 6 -9.71 -12.58 -1.37
N SER A 7 -9.54 -11.30 -1.73
CA SER A 7 -8.36 -10.78 -2.42
C SER A 7 -7.94 -9.39 -1.93
N LEU A 8 -6.65 -9.20 -1.70
CA LEU A 8 -6.09 -7.92 -1.25
C LEU A 8 -4.89 -7.51 -2.10
N GLY A 9 -4.83 -6.22 -2.42
CA GLY A 9 -3.65 -5.61 -3.01
C GLY A 9 -2.67 -5.15 -1.94
N ILE A 10 -1.38 -5.32 -2.19
CA ILE A 10 -0.32 -4.82 -1.32
C ILE A 10 0.64 -4.01 -2.18
N VAL A 11 0.83 -2.75 -1.82
CA VAL A 11 1.96 -1.94 -2.28
C VAL A 11 3.09 -2.10 -1.25
N ALA A 12 4.05 -2.97 -1.56
CA ALA A 12 5.13 -3.37 -0.67
C ALA A 12 6.34 -2.43 -0.76
N GLY A 13 6.52 -1.64 0.30
CA GLY A 13 7.71 -0.87 0.58
C GLY A 13 8.80 -1.66 1.31
N LEU A 14 9.81 -0.95 1.80
CA LEU A 14 10.92 -1.48 2.58
C LEU A 14 10.49 -1.96 3.98
N GLY A 15 11.15 -3.00 4.47
CA GLY A 15 10.98 -3.52 5.84
C GLY A 15 10.24 -4.85 5.91
N LEU A 16 9.95 -5.30 7.13
CA LEU A 16 9.34 -6.62 7.38
C LEU A 16 7.81 -6.60 7.35
N LEU A 17 7.19 -5.42 7.46
CA LEU A 17 5.74 -5.28 7.60
C LEU A 17 4.94 -5.97 6.48
N PRO A 18 5.31 -5.87 5.18
CA PRO A 18 4.60 -6.61 4.13
C PRO A 18 4.64 -8.12 4.34
N GLN A 19 5.78 -8.65 4.77
CA GLN A 19 5.96 -10.08 5.02
C GLN A 19 5.17 -10.54 6.24
N ILE A 20 5.22 -9.77 7.33
CA ILE A 20 4.44 -10.06 8.55
C ILE A 20 2.95 -10.09 8.21
N PHE A 21 2.46 -9.10 7.46
CA PHE A 21 1.05 -9.03 7.08
C PHE A 21 0.58 -10.26 6.29
N VAL A 22 1.34 -10.67 5.27
CA VAL A 22 1.02 -11.85 4.46
C VAL A 22 1.15 -13.15 5.27
N ASP A 23 2.06 -13.20 6.24
CA ASP A 23 2.21 -14.35 7.13
C ASP A 23 1.04 -14.46 8.12
N GLU A 24 0.49 -13.35 8.62
CA GLU A 24 -0.60 -13.31 9.60
C GLU A 24 -2.00 -13.43 8.97
N VAL A 25 -2.24 -12.76 7.84
CA VAL A 25 -3.55 -12.75 7.18
C VAL A 25 -3.73 -14.02 6.34
N LYS A 26 -4.66 -14.88 6.75
CA LYS A 26 -4.93 -16.19 6.14
C LYS A 26 -6.15 -16.15 5.21
N ASN A 27 -6.22 -17.13 4.30
CA ASN A 27 -7.36 -17.33 3.38
C ASN A 27 -7.65 -16.12 2.47
N THR A 28 -6.61 -15.38 2.12
CA THR A 28 -6.68 -14.23 1.22
C THR A 28 -5.66 -14.39 0.12
N ASP A 29 -6.09 -14.12 -1.12
CA ASP A 29 -5.21 -14.04 -2.26
C ASP A 29 -4.52 -12.67 -2.29
N PHE A 30 -3.18 -12.65 -2.25
CA PHE A 30 -2.42 -11.40 -2.30
C PHE A 30 -1.97 -11.05 -3.71
N TYR A 31 -2.22 -9.80 -4.09
CA TYR A 31 -1.76 -9.19 -5.33
C TYR A 31 -0.73 -8.13 -4.96
N ILE A 32 0.55 -8.38 -5.26
CA ILE A 32 1.63 -7.60 -4.66
C ILE A 32 2.33 -6.76 -5.73
N VAL A 33 2.30 -5.45 -5.56
CA VAL A 33 3.19 -4.54 -6.28
C VAL A 33 4.32 -4.14 -5.36
N GLY A 34 5.55 -4.13 -5.85
CA GLY A 34 6.64 -3.53 -5.09
C GLY A 34 7.92 -3.43 -5.89
N PHE A 35 8.98 -2.96 -5.24
CA PHE A 35 10.23 -2.64 -5.92
C PHE A 35 11.15 -3.84 -5.94
N LYS A 36 11.74 -4.12 -7.10
CA LYS A 36 12.69 -5.23 -7.29
C LYS A 36 13.84 -5.24 -6.27
N LYS A 37 14.25 -4.05 -5.81
CA LYS A 37 15.33 -3.88 -4.82
C LYS A 37 14.88 -4.08 -3.36
N TYR A 38 13.58 -4.00 -3.07
CA TYR A 38 13.05 -3.93 -1.70
C TYR A 38 12.20 -5.14 -1.33
N VAL A 39 11.61 -5.81 -2.31
CA VAL A 39 10.73 -6.94 -2.10
C VAL A 39 11.52 -8.25 -2.03
N SER A 40 11.27 -9.03 -0.97
CA SER A 40 11.92 -10.33 -0.77
C SER A 40 11.32 -11.40 -1.70
N LYS A 41 12.15 -12.39 -2.08
CA LYS A 41 11.66 -13.57 -2.82
C LYS A 41 10.60 -14.36 -2.03
N LYS A 42 10.66 -14.32 -0.70
CA LYS A 42 9.67 -14.99 0.18
C LYS A 42 8.28 -14.39 -0.03
N LEU A 43 8.19 -13.06 -0.01
CA LEU A 43 6.92 -12.34 -0.20
C LEU A 43 6.31 -12.66 -1.57
N ILE A 44 7.12 -12.65 -2.62
CA ILE A 44 6.66 -12.95 -3.99
C ILE A 44 6.10 -14.36 -4.12
N LYS A 45 6.69 -15.35 -3.43
CA LYS A 45 6.18 -16.73 -3.46
C LYS A 45 4.79 -16.90 -2.85
N GLN A 46 4.35 -15.95 -2.01
CA GLN A 46 3.03 -15.96 -1.39
C GLN A 46 2.01 -15.11 -2.16
N ALA A 47 2.44 -14.39 -3.20
CA ALA A 47 1.56 -13.61 -4.05
C ALA A 47 0.87 -14.50 -5.08
N LYS A 48 -0.43 -14.33 -5.27
CA LYS A 48 -1.18 -14.91 -6.38
C LYS A 48 -0.73 -14.33 -7.71
N LYS A 49 -0.51 -13.01 -7.75
CA LYS A 49 0.15 -12.29 -8.84
C LYS A 49 0.99 -11.17 -8.27
N TYR A 50 2.03 -10.78 -8.99
CA TYR A 50 2.89 -9.69 -8.57
C TYR A 50 3.35 -8.83 -9.74
N CYS A 51 3.68 -7.57 -9.43
CA CYS A 51 4.37 -6.65 -10.32
C CYS A 51 5.62 -6.11 -9.62
N LEU A 52 6.79 -6.28 -10.23
CA LEU A 52 8.05 -5.79 -9.70
C LEU A 52 8.54 -4.59 -10.50
N LEU A 53 8.49 -3.43 -9.86
CA LEU A 53 8.87 -2.16 -10.45
C LEU A 53 10.36 -1.86 -10.22
N ASN A 54 10.99 -1.19 -11.18
CA ASN A 54 12.33 -0.63 -11.01
C ASN A 54 12.29 0.78 -10.41
N THR A 55 11.21 1.51 -10.69
CA THR A 55 10.95 2.90 -10.30
C THR A 55 9.49 3.05 -9.91
N TRP A 56 9.13 4.06 -9.12
CA TRP A 56 7.72 4.29 -8.81
C TRP A 56 7.00 4.75 -10.07
N ASP A 57 5.98 3.99 -10.45
CA ASP A 57 5.08 4.30 -11.54
C ASP A 57 3.66 4.07 -11.02
N LEU A 58 2.96 5.17 -10.68
CA LEU A 58 1.64 5.08 -10.09
C LEU A 58 0.62 4.50 -11.06
N GLU A 59 0.74 4.80 -12.36
CA GLU A 59 -0.16 4.28 -13.37
C GLU A 59 0.02 2.76 -13.50
N GLU A 60 1.26 2.27 -13.54
CA GLU A 60 1.52 0.83 -13.57
C GLU A 60 0.98 0.12 -12.30
N ILE A 61 1.12 0.73 -11.13
CA ILE A 61 0.57 0.21 -9.86
C ILE A 61 -0.95 0.11 -9.94
N ILE A 62 -1.62 1.20 -10.34
CA ILE A 62 -3.08 1.27 -10.46
C ILE A 62 -3.57 0.25 -11.48
N ASN A 63 -3.00 0.25 -12.69
CA ASN A 63 -3.38 -0.65 -13.77
C ASN A 63 -3.24 -2.12 -13.36
N PHE A 64 -2.18 -2.46 -12.62
CA PHE A 64 -2.04 -3.81 -12.09
C PHE A 64 -3.21 -4.21 -11.19
N PHE A 65 -3.68 -3.35 -10.30
CA PHE A 65 -4.82 -3.66 -9.44
C PHE A 65 -6.15 -3.68 -10.20
N VAL A 66 -6.38 -2.72 -11.09
CA VAL A 66 -7.60 -2.66 -11.93
C VAL A 66 -7.72 -3.90 -12.81
N GLN A 67 -6.66 -4.29 -13.52
CA GLN A 67 -6.65 -5.48 -14.39
C GLN A 67 -6.89 -6.80 -13.63
N ASN A 68 -6.72 -6.79 -12.31
CA ASN A 68 -6.91 -7.95 -11.46
C ASN A 68 -8.15 -7.84 -10.55
N ASP A 69 -9.02 -6.85 -10.77
CA ASP A 69 -10.25 -6.59 -10.00
C ASP A 69 -9.98 -6.46 -8.49
N ILE A 70 -8.90 -5.76 -8.13
CA ILE A 70 -8.52 -5.52 -6.73
C ILE A 70 -8.99 -4.15 -6.29
N LYS A 71 -9.96 -4.14 -5.37
CA LYS A 71 -10.62 -2.91 -4.88
C LYS A 71 -10.13 -2.43 -3.52
N ASN A 72 -9.40 -3.27 -2.79
CA ASN A 72 -8.90 -2.97 -1.45
C ASN A 72 -7.39 -3.19 -1.44
N ILE A 73 -6.63 -2.14 -1.15
CA ILE A 73 -5.17 -2.20 -1.12
C ILE A 73 -4.62 -1.71 0.21
N LEU A 74 -3.41 -2.16 0.54
CA LEU A 74 -2.64 -1.64 1.67
C LEU A 74 -1.26 -1.15 1.22
N PHE A 75 -0.85 0.00 1.72
CA PHE A 75 0.54 0.44 1.67
C PHE A 75 1.28 -0.10 2.89
N LEU A 76 2.22 -1.01 2.68
CA LEU A 76 2.93 -1.68 3.76
C LEU A 76 4.43 -1.44 3.66
N GLY A 77 5.04 -1.01 4.76
CA GLY A 77 6.47 -0.71 4.82
C GLY A 77 6.81 0.71 4.36
N TYR A 78 8.11 1.02 4.41
CA TYR A 78 8.60 2.36 4.08
C TYR A 78 8.67 2.57 2.57
N VAL A 79 7.94 3.58 2.10
CA VAL A 79 7.98 4.07 0.73
C VAL A 79 8.80 5.38 0.70
N PRO A 80 9.99 5.39 0.06
CA PRO A 80 10.79 6.61 0.03
C PRO A 80 10.08 7.71 -0.78
N HIS A 81 9.71 8.80 -0.10
CA HIS A 81 8.94 9.92 -0.67
C HIS A 81 9.58 10.56 -1.92
N LYS A 82 10.92 10.53 -2.01
CA LYS A 82 11.68 11.07 -3.16
C LYS A 82 11.35 10.37 -4.48
N ILE A 83 10.86 9.13 -4.41
CA ILE A 83 10.58 8.35 -5.61
C ILE A 83 9.16 8.62 -6.14
N LEU A 84 8.26 9.15 -5.30
CA LEU A 84 6.92 9.59 -5.69
C LEU A 84 6.91 10.93 -6.45
N LEU A 85 8.08 11.57 -6.61
CA LEU A 85 8.25 12.88 -7.24
C LEU A 85 8.88 12.80 -8.65
N TYR A 86 9.03 11.61 -9.22
CA TYR A 86 9.52 11.48 -10.60
C TYR A 86 8.49 12.05 -11.58
N LYS A 87 8.92 13.04 -12.37
CA LYS A 87 8.08 13.78 -13.30
C LYS A 87 7.66 12.89 -14.48
N ASN A 88 6.39 13.02 -14.87
CA ASN A 88 5.71 12.40 -16.03
C ASN A 88 4.83 11.16 -15.74
N ILE A 89 4.28 11.05 -14.54
CA ILE A 89 3.24 10.06 -14.25
C ILE A 89 1.90 10.57 -14.81
N PRO A 90 1.16 9.75 -15.59
CA PRO A 90 -0.22 10.04 -15.94
C PRO A 90 -1.08 10.01 -14.69
N MET A 91 -1.63 11.17 -14.38
CA MET A 91 -2.40 11.43 -13.17
C MET A 91 -3.64 12.23 -13.57
N ALA A 92 -4.71 12.08 -12.83
CA ALA A 92 -5.90 12.89 -12.97
C ALA A 92 -5.56 14.37 -12.82
N GLU A 93 -6.28 15.25 -13.52
CA GLU A 93 -5.94 16.67 -13.55
C GLU A 93 -6.05 17.30 -12.15
N GLY A 94 -7.05 16.89 -11.37
CA GLY A 94 -7.21 17.30 -9.96
C GLY A 94 -6.02 16.91 -9.09
N THR A 95 -5.53 15.68 -9.20
CA THR A 95 -4.36 15.21 -8.44
C THR A 95 -3.06 15.85 -8.93
N LYS A 96 -2.89 16.05 -10.25
CA LYS A 96 -1.73 16.81 -10.79
C LYS A 96 -1.70 18.21 -10.20
N MET A 97 -2.85 18.90 -10.19
CA MET A 97 -2.99 20.21 -9.58
C MET A 97 -2.70 20.16 -8.08
N PHE A 98 -3.12 19.12 -7.37
CA PHE A 98 -2.80 18.91 -5.96
C PHE A 98 -1.30 18.76 -5.74
N PHE A 99 -0.63 17.84 -6.45
CA PHE A 99 0.83 17.62 -6.37
C PHE A 99 1.63 18.89 -6.71
N ASN A 100 1.22 19.63 -7.74
CA ASN A 100 1.87 20.88 -8.13
C ASN A 100 1.71 22.00 -7.09
N LYS A 101 0.68 21.92 -6.24
CA LYS A 101 0.41 22.86 -5.13
C LYS A 101 1.04 22.42 -3.81
N LEU A 102 1.71 21.27 -3.76
CA LEU A 102 2.37 20.80 -2.54
C LEU A 102 3.55 21.69 -2.19
N LEU A 103 3.32 22.60 -1.25
CA LEU A 103 4.32 23.53 -0.74
C LEU A 103 5.35 22.84 0.17
N LYS A 104 4.97 21.73 0.83
CA LYS A 104 5.79 21.10 1.88
C LYS A 104 6.22 19.66 1.57
N ASN A 105 5.68 19.01 0.52
CA ASN A 105 5.92 17.60 0.20
C ASN A 105 5.84 16.70 1.44
N SER A 106 4.90 16.98 2.34
CA SER A 106 4.76 16.20 3.57
C SER A 106 4.24 14.80 3.24
N ALA A 107 4.61 13.81 4.04
CA ALA A 107 4.18 12.43 3.84
C ALA A 107 2.64 12.31 3.82
N MET A 108 1.94 13.11 4.63
CA MET A 108 0.48 13.12 4.72
C MET A 108 -0.17 13.67 3.44
N GLU A 109 0.32 14.80 2.94
CA GLU A 109 -0.20 15.38 1.70
C GLU A 109 -0.01 14.40 0.53
N ILE A 110 1.17 13.80 0.42
CA ILE A 110 1.44 12.79 -0.62
C ILE A 110 0.46 11.60 -0.48
N PHE A 111 0.17 11.16 0.74
CA PHE A 111 -0.76 10.07 0.98
C PHE A 111 -2.20 10.41 0.56
N TYR A 112 -2.69 11.62 0.87
CA TYR A 112 -4.01 12.07 0.40
C TYR A 112 -4.13 12.13 -1.13
N ALA A 113 -3.05 12.54 -1.80
CA ALA A 113 -3.02 12.54 -3.25
C ALA A 113 -3.13 11.13 -3.83
N LEU A 114 -2.41 10.17 -3.24
CA LEU A 114 -2.50 8.77 -3.62
C LEU A 114 -3.92 8.23 -3.38
N GLU A 115 -4.49 8.48 -2.21
CA GLU A 115 -5.86 8.07 -1.88
C GLU A 115 -6.87 8.58 -2.91
N THR A 116 -6.74 9.83 -3.34
CA THR A 116 -7.59 10.43 -4.38
C THR A 116 -7.46 9.68 -5.71
N GLU A 117 -6.24 9.39 -6.17
CA GLU A 117 -6.03 8.68 -7.44
C GLU A 117 -6.55 7.25 -7.45
N PHE A 118 -6.31 6.50 -6.36
CA PHE A 118 -6.84 5.15 -6.25
C PHE A 118 -8.37 5.17 -6.17
N ALA A 119 -8.96 6.14 -5.45
CA ALA A 119 -10.41 6.27 -5.32
C ALA A 119 -11.10 6.55 -6.66
N GLU A 120 -10.52 7.38 -7.54
CA GLU A 120 -11.06 7.62 -8.89
C GLU A 120 -11.15 6.35 -9.74
N GLN A 121 -10.34 5.33 -9.42
CA GLN A 121 -10.33 4.02 -10.08
C GLN A 121 -11.14 2.96 -9.31
N GLY A 122 -11.90 3.37 -8.28
CA GLY A 122 -12.70 2.47 -7.45
C GLY A 122 -11.88 1.61 -6.48
N ILE A 123 -10.66 2.04 -6.15
CA ILE A 123 -9.73 1.35 -5.25
C ILE A 123 -9.66 2.11 -3.92
N SER A 124 -9.90 1.40 -2.82
CA SER A 124 -9.78 1.89 -1.44
C SER A 124 -8.40 1.55 -0.87
N ILE A 125 -7.75 2.54 -0.26
CA ILE A 125 -6.58 2.30 0.58
C ILE A 125 -7.07 1.98 2.00
N GLU A 126 -6.93 0.72 2.39
CA GLU A 126 -7.43 0.23 3.67
C GLU A 126 -6.38 0.37 4.78
N PRO A 127 -6.83 0.67 6.01
CA PRO A 127 -5.92 0.75 7.15
C PRO A 127 -5.57 -0.67 7.65
N ILE A 128 -4.33 -0.85 8.08
CA ILE A 128 -3.78 -2.18 8.42
C ILE A 128 -4.42 -2.79 9.69
N ASP A 129 -4.87 -1.95 10.62
CA ASP A 129 -5.56 -2.35 11.86
C ASP A 129 -6.88 -3.07 11.61
N LYS A 130 -7.50 -2.88 10.44
CA LYS A 130 -8.65 -3.68 10.00
C LYS A 130 -8.35 -5.18 9.97
N TYR A 131 -7.10 -5.56 9.66
CA TYR A 131 -6.69 -6.95 9.45
C TYR A 131 -5.81 -7.49 10.59
N LEU A 132 -5.02 -6.64 11.24
CA LEU A 132 -4.07 -7.04 12.28
C LEU A 132 -4.45 -6.49 13.67
N ARG A 133 -5.74 -6.45 14.04
CA ARG A 133 -6.19 -5.85 15.32
C ARG A 133 -5.41 -6.34 16.54
N GLN A 134 -5.08 -7.63 16.59
CA GLN A 134 -4.38 -8.25 17.72
C GLN A 134 -2.88 -7.91 17.78
N SER A 135 -2.32 -7.35 16.71
CA SER A 135 -0.92 -6.93 16.64
C SER A 135 -0.70 -5.50 17.13
N PHE A 136 -1.77 -4.75 17.43
CA PHE A 136 -1.68 -3.42 18.01
C PHE A 136 -1.65 -3.50 19.53
N ALA A 137 -0.88 -2.61 20.16
CA ALA A 137 -0.86 -2.49 21.61
C ALA A 137 -2.25 -2.14 22.15
N GLU A 138 -2.64 -2.77 23.26
CA GLU A 138 -3.81 -2.35 24.01
C GLU A 138 -3.56 -0.97 24.63
N HIS A 139 -4.62 -0.18 24.77
CA HIS A 139 -4.50 1.23 25.13
C HIS A 139 -3.72 1.42 26.43
N GLY A 140 -2.64 2.20 26.36
CA GLY A 140 -1.87 2.58 27.53
C GLY A 140 -1.05 1.45 28.15
N GLU A 141 -0.82 0.33 27.44
CA GLU A 141 -0.06 -0.79 27.99
C GLU A 141 0.77 -1.55 26.95
N ILE A 142 2.02 -1.87 27.29
CA ILE A 142 2.85 -2.85 26.56
C ILE A 142 3.46 -3.79 27.59
N ASN A 143 3.22 -5.10 27.46
CA ASN A 143 3.77 -6.12 28.37
C ASN A 143 3.47 -5.88 29.87
N ASN A 144 2.25 -5.46 30.23
CA ASN A 144 1.89 -5.07 31.61
C ASN A 144 2.61 -3.82 32.15
N LEU A 145 3.23 -3.02 31.27
CA LEU A 145 3.78 -1.71 31.61
C LEU A 145 2.84 -0.64 31.08
N LYS A 146 2.35 0.21 31.98
CA LYS A 146 1.54 1.37 31.60
C LYS A 146 2.39 2.39 30.84
N LEU A 147 1.89 2.83 29.69
CA LEU A 147 2.46 3.90 28.86
C LEU A 147 1.92 5.28 29.25
#